data_AF-A0A2N3DL88-F1
#
_entry.id   AF-A0A2N3DL88-F1
#
_cell.length_a   1.000
_cell.length_b   1.000
_cell.length_c   1.000
_cell.angle_alpha   90.00
_cell.angle_beta   90.00
_cell.angle_gamma   90.00
#
_symmetry.space_group_name_H-M   'P 1'
#
loop_
_entity.id
_entity.type
_entity.pdbx_description
1 polymer ?
#
loop_
_entity_poly.entity_id
_entity_poly.type
_entity_poly.pdbx_seq_one_letter_code
_entity_poly.pdbx_strand_id
1 'polypeptide(L)'
;GDGVRALIDDIARGAGDAPELAALAEACRAVTDWMEQASVPDRLAGSYPYLTMLATATCGWLMAVENKAARTALDEGDGDRAYMEAKLASTRFYLQQIVPAATGLAPSALAGDAALAPVPRVA
;
A
#
# COMPACT_ATOMS: atom_id res chain seq x y z
N GLY A 1 11.72 -12.80 2.92
CA GLY A 1 10.54 -11.93 3.13
C GLY A 1 9.29 -12.59 2.58
N ASP A 2 9.15 -13.91 2.73
CA ASP A 2 8.26 -14.69 1.88
C ASP A 2 6.77 -14.40 2.16
N GLY A 3 6.42 -14.20 3.43
CA GLY A 3 5.07 -13.79 3.82
C GLY A 3 4.69 -12.39 3.31
N VAL A 4 5.64 -11.44 3.31
CA VAL A 4 5.40 -10.09 2.78
C VAL A 4 5.27 -10.13 1.27
N ARG A 5 6.10 -10.93 0.59
CA ARG A 5 6.04 -11.13 -0.86
C ARG A 5 4.71 -11.77 -1.28
N ALA A 6 4.25 -12.79 -0.55
CA ALA A 6 2.96 -13.41 -0.77
C ALA A 6 1.79 -12.42 -0.60
N LEU A 7 1.84 -11.57 0.43
CA LEU A 7 0.86 -10.49 0.62
C LEU A 7 0.86 -9.51 -0.56
N ILE A 8 2.03 -9.08 -1.03
CA ILE A 8 2.14 -8.19 -2.20
C ILE A 8 1.56 -8.87 -3.45
N ASP A 9 1.79 -10.16 -3.64
CA ASP A 9 1.22 -10.93 -4.76
C ASP A 9 -0.32 -11.03 -4.67
N ASP A 10 -0.87 -11.21 -3.46
CA ASP A 10 -2.32 -11.18 -3.23
C ASP A 10 -2.92 -9.80 -3.55
N ILE A 11 -2.27 -8.72 -3.09
CA ILE A 11 -2.69 -7.34 -3.37
C ILE A 11 -2.66 -7.07 -4.88
N ALA A 12 -1.59 -7.45 -5.57
CA ALA A 12 -1.46 -7.25 -7.01
C ALA A 12 -2.53 -8.01 -7.79
N ARG A 13 -2.81 -9.27 -7.42
CA ARG A 13 -3.91 -10.05 -8.01
C ARG A 13 -5.29 -9.46 -7.70
N GLY A 14 -5.46 -8.92 -6.50
CA GLY A 14 -6.70 -8.33 -6.03
C GLY A 14 -6.94 -6.88 -6.49
N ALA A 15 -5.99 -6.26 -7.20
CA ALA A 15 -6.11 -4.87 -7.61
C ALA A 15 -7.24 -4.63 -8.62
N GLY A 16 -7.61 -5.64 -9.42
CA GLY A 16 -8.68 -5.51 -10.40
C GLY A 16 -8.46 -4.32 -11.35
N ASP A 17 -9.46 -3.44 -11.42
CA ASP A 17 -9.43 -2.24 -12.28
C ASP A 17 -8.80 -1.01 -11.60
N ALA A 18 -8.05 -1.18 -10.50
CA ALA A 18 -7.36 -0.09 -9.79
C ALA A 18 -5.86 -0.05 -10.15
N PRO A 19 -5.45 0.66 -11.22
CA PRO A 19 -4.05 0.68 -11.68
C PRO A 19 -3.10 1.30 -10.65
N GLU A 20 -3.55 2.26 -9.85
CA GLU A 20 -2.76 2.88 -8.79
C GLU A 20 -2.37 1.86 -7.70
N LEU A 21 -3.27 0.91 -7.40
CA LEU A 21 -3.00 -0.15 -6.43
C LEU A 21 -2.01 -1.17 -6.97
N ALA A 22 -2.12 -1.53 -8.25
CA ALA A 22 -1.14 -2.40 -8.92
C ALA A 22 0.26 -1.74 -8.91
N ALA A 23 0.32 -0.43 -9.20
CA ALA A 23 1.57 0.33 -9.16
C ALA A 23 2.16 0.40 -7.74
N LEU A 24 1.34 0.62 -6.71
CA LEU A 24 1.80 0.60 -5.31
C LEU A 24 2.30 -0.78 -4.90
N ALA A 25 1.62 -1.86 -5.29
CA ALA A 25 2.07 -3.22 -5.02
C ALA A 25 3.45 -3.50 -5.62
N GLU A 26 3.68 -3.06 -6.86
CA GLU A 26 4.99 -3.22 -7.51
C GLU A 26 6.08 -2.36 -6.85
N ALA A 27 5.74 -1.13 -6.44
CA ALA A 27 6.66 -0.31 -5.65
C ALA A 27 7.01 -0.98 -4.31
N CYS A 28 6.05 -1.57 -3.61
CA CYS A 28 6.29 -2.35 -2.40
C CYS A 28 7.22 -3.55 -2.68
N ARG A 29 7.05 -4.25 -3.81
CA ARG A 29 7.92 -5.36 -4.21
C ARG A 29 9.37 -4.88 -4.39
N ALA A 30 9.58 -3.81 -5.14
CA ALA A 30 10.90 -3.24 -5.37
C ALA A 30 11.58 -2.81 -4.06
N VAL A 31 10.84 -2.18 -3.14
CA VAL A 31 11.36 -1.82 -1.81
C VAL A 31 11.68 -3.06 -0.97
N THR A 32 10.84 -4.10 -1.02
CA THR A 32 11.10 -5.39 -0.35
C THR A 32 12.43 -5.97 -0.81
N ASP A 33 12.63 -6.04 -2.13
CA ASP A 33 13.83 -6.64 -2.75
C ASP A 33 15.10 -5.87 -2.38
N TRP A 34 15.02 -4.54 -2.31
CA TRP A 34 16.11 -3.71 -1.84
C TRP A 34 16.40 -3.94 -0.35
N MET A 35 15.36 -3.97 0.50
CA MET A 35 15.51 -4.19 1.95
C MET A 35 16.10 -5.56 2.28
N GLU A 36 15.89 -6.58 1.46
CA GLU A 36 16.50 -7.90 1.64
C GLU A 36 18.02 -7.89 1.44
N GLN A 37 18.53 -6.92 0.69
CA GLN A 37 19.96 -6.77 0.37
C GLN A 37 20.65 -5.67 1.20
N ALA A 38 19.87 -4.74 1.75
CA ALA A 38 20.36 -3.58 2.49
C ALA A 38 20.91 -3.92 3.90
N SER A 39 21.78 -3.06 4.41
CA SER A 39 22.31 -3.17 5.77
C SER A 39 21.21 -2.96 6.83
N VAL A 40 21.44 -3.40 8.07
CA VAL A 40 20.45 -3.19 9.15
C VAL A 40 20.15 -1.70 9.38
N PRO A 41 21.13 -0.78 9.46
CA PRO A 41 20.86 0.66 9.57
C PRO A 41 20.01 1.21 8.42
N ASP A 42 20.33 0.86 7.17
CA ASP A 42 19.57 1.29 5.99
C ASP A 42 18.11 0.84 6.06
N ARG A 43 17.89 -0.42 6.42
CA ARG A 43 16.54 -1.00 6.59
C ARG A 43 15.76 -0.30 7.69
N LEU A 44 16.42 0.05 8.80
CA LEU A 44 15.77 0.75 9.91
C LEU A 44 15.39 2.19 9.51
N ALA A 45 16.26 2.90 8.79
CA ALA A 45 15.99 4.24 8.29
C ALA A 45 14.77 4.26 7.32
N GLY A 46 14.64 3.25 6.45
CA GLY A 46 13.51 3.11 5.52
C GLY A 46 12.27 2.40 6.07
N SER A 47 12.29 1.92 7.32
CA SER A 47 11.25 1.02 7.84
C SER A 47 9.86 1.64 7.92
N TYR A 48 9.77 2.89 8.37
CA TYR A 48 8.50 3.61 8.51
C TYR A 48 7.83 3.90 7.15
N PRO A 49 8.48 4.55 6.16
CA PRO A 49 7.85 4.80 4.87
C PRO A 49 7.43 3.48 4.19
N TYR A 50 8.22 2.42 4.31
CA TYR A 50 7.86 1.11 3.78
C TYR A 50 6.64 0.49 4.48
N LEU A 51 6.57 0.56 5.82
CA LEU A 51 5.40 0.10 6.56
C LEU A 51 4.14 0.85 6.13
N THR A 52 4.23 2.17 5.93
CA THR A 52 3.11 2.98 5.44
C THR A 52 2.69 2.58 4.03
N MET A 53 3.64 2.31 3.12
CA MET A 53 3.33 1.80 1.78
C MET A 53 2.55 0.48 1.84
N LEU A 54 3.05 -0.51 2.60
CA LEU A 54 2.40 -1.82 2.75
C LEU A 54 1.03 -1.72 3.42
N ALA A 55 0.87 -0.87 4.44
CA ALA A 55 -0.40 -0.66 5.12
C ALA A 55 -1.44 -0.06 4.16
N THR A 56 -1.07 0.96 3.38
CA THR A 56 -1.94 1.57 2.38
C THR A 56 -2.28 0.59 1.26
N ALA A 57 -1.32 -0.22 0.81
CA ALA A 57 -1.54 -1.25 -0.21
C ALA A 57 -2.54 -2.31 0.28
N THR A 58 -2.38 -2.79 1.51
CA THR A 58 -3.28 -3.76 2.12
C THR A 58 -4.70 -3.21 2.27
N CYS A 59 -4.84 -1.97 2.75
CA CYS A 59 -6.14 -1.31 2.84
C CYS A 59 -6.75 -1.08 1.45
N GLY A 60 -5.95 -0.66 0.47
CA GLY A 60 -6.37 -0.50 -0.92
C GLY A 60 -6.93 -1.80 -1.51
N TRP A 61 -6.28 -2.94 -1.25
CA TRP A 61 -6.79 -4.24 -1.66
C TRP A 61 -8.17 -4.55 -1.06
N LEU A 62 -8.35 -4.34 0.24
CA LEU A 62 -9.65 -4.51 0.88
C LEU A 62 -10.71 -3.55 0.32
N MET A 63 -10.34 -2.30 0.01
CA MET A 63 -11.23 -1.35 -0.65
C MET A 63 -11.64 -1.80 -2.05
N ALA A 64 -10.75 -2.43 -2.82
CA ALA A 64 -11.08 -3.02 -4.12
C ALA A 64 -12.06 -4.19 -3.98
N VAL A 65 -11.87 -5.06 -2.98
CA VAL A 65 -12.79 -6.15 -2.65
C VAL A 65 -14.18 -5.60 -2.27
N GLU A 66 -14.23 -4.59 -1.39
CA GLU A 66 -15.47 -3.94 -0.98
C GLU A 66 -16.16 -3.21 -2.14
N ASN A 67 -15.39 -2.57 -3.04
CA ASN A 67 -15.96 -1.91 -4.22
C ASN A 67 -16.68 -2.92 -5.11
N LYS A 68 -16.05 -4.06 -5.38
CA LYS A 68 -16.65 -5.15 -6.16
C LYS A 68 -17.90 -5.69 -5.48
N ALA A 69 -17.84 -5.99 -4.18
CA ALA A 69 -18.98 -6.50 -3.44
C ALA A 69 -20.17 -5.53 -3.43
N ALA A 70 -19.92 -4.23 -3.23
CA ALA A 70 -20.97 -3.20 -3.25
C ALA A 70 -21.61 -3.04 -4.64
N ARG A 71 -20.83 -3.18 -5.74
CA ARG A 71 -21.39 -3.22 -7.09
C ARG A 71 -22.32 -4.42 -7.29
N THR A 72 -21.87 -5.61 -6.92
CA THR A 72 -22.69 -6.83 -7.03
C THR A 72 -23.98 -6.72 -6.23
N ALA A 73 -23.92 -6.23 -4.98
CA ALA A 73 -25.11 -6.04 -4.16
C ALA A 73 -26.12 -5.06 -4.80
N LEU A 74 -25.65 -3.98 -5.42
CA LEU A 74 -26.52 -3.03 -6.14
C LEU A 74 -27.14 -3.64 -7.40
N ASP A 75 -26.41 -4.48 -8.13
CA ASP A 75 -26.89 -5.16 -9.34
C ASP A 75 -27.94 -6.23 -8.99
N GLU A 76 -27.78 -6.92 -7.86
CA GLU A 76 -28.70 -7.94 -7.36
C GLU A 76 -29.89 -7.36 -6.57
N GLY A 77 -29.82 -6.07 -6.22
CA GLY A 77 -30.83 -5.41 -5.38
C GLY A 77 -30.80 -5.87 -3.92
N ASP A 78 -29.64 -6.33 -3.44
CA ASP A 78 -29.43 -6.78 -2.06
C ASP A 78 -28.91 -5.65 -1.16
N GLY A 79 -29.43 -5.60 0.06
CA GLY A 79 -29.03 -4.62 1.08
C GLY A 79 -29.55 -3.19 0.90
N ASP A 80 -28.98 -2.27 1.70
CA ASP A 80 -29.33 -0.84 1.66
C ASP A 80 -28.57 -0.14 0.52
N ARG A 81 -29.33 0.30 -0.50
CA ARG A 81 -28.81 1.03 -1.66
C ARG A 81 -27.99 2.27 -1.29
N ALA A 82 -28.47 3.09 -0.34
CA ALA A 82 -27.79 4.34 0.02
C ALA A 82 -26.43 4.05 0.67
N TYR A 83 -26.36 3.00 1.49
CA TYR A 83 -25.11 2.53 2.06
C TYR A 83 -24.14 2.01 0.99
N MET A 84 -24.61 1.19 0.04
CA MET A 84 -23.75 0.67 -1.02
C MET A 84 -23.20 1.76 -1.93
N GLU A 85 -24.02 2.75 -2.29
CA GLU A 85 -23.57 3.93 -3.04
C GLU A 85 -22.50 4.72 -2.27
N ALA A 86 -22.66 4.90 -0.97
CA ALA A 86 -21.64 5.53 -0.11
C ALA A 86 -20.34 4.71 -0.02
N LYS A 87 -20.43 3.36 0.03
CA LYS A 87 -19.27 2.46 -0.03
C LYS A 87 -18.53 2.57 -1.35
N LEU A 88 -19.22 2.66 -2.48
CA LEU A 88 -18.59 2.88 -3.79
C LEU A 88 -17.83 4.21 -3.85
N ALA A 89 -18.41 5.27 -3.29
CA ALA A 89 -17.74 6.57 -3.23
C ALA A 89 -16.46 6.54 -2.38
N SER A 90 -16.55 5.92 -1.19
CA SER A 90 -15.43 5.84 -0.24
C SER A 90 -14.27 4.99 -0.77
N THR A 91 -14.58 3.81 -1.33
CA THR A 91 -13.58 2.90 -1.91
C THR A 91 -12.89 3.55 -3.11
N ARG A 92 -13.64 4.22 -4.00
CA ARG A 92 -13.08 4.97 -5.12
C ARG A 92 -12.14 6.08 -4.65
N PHE A 93 -12.53 6.85 -3.64
CA PHE A 93 -11.67 7.91 -3.08
C PHE A 93 -10.35 7.34 -2.55
N TYR A 94 -10.41 6.25 -1.79
CA TYR A 94 -9.20 5.62 -1.24
C TYR A 94 -8.25 5.15 -2.35
N LEU A 95 -8.79 4.42 -3.34
CA LEU A 95 -8.03 3.88 -4.46
C LEU A 95 -7.43 4.98 -5.35
N GLN A 96 -8.17 6.07 -5.60
CA GLN A 96 -7.75 7.11 -6.54
C GLN A 96 -6.95 8.25 -5.91
N GLN A 97 -7.03 8.46 -4.59
CA GLN A 97 -6.37 9.60 -3.94
C GLN A 97 -5.39 9.21 -2.85
N ILE A 98 -5.66 8.16 -2.07
CA ILE A 98 -4.81 7.76 -0.95
C ILE A 98 -3.72 6.79 -1.39
N VAL A 99 -4.09 5.77 -2.17
CA VAL A 99 -3.15 4.78 -2.73
C VAL A 99 -2.01 5.42 -3.53
N PRO A 100 -2.25 6.29 -4.53
CA PRO A 100 -1.15 6.86 -5.33
C PRO A 100 -0.20 7.73 -4.51
N ALA A 101 -0.68 8.40 -3.44
CA ALA A 101 0.17 9.18 -2.56
C ALA A 101 1.19 8.30 -1.82
N ALA A 102 0.82 7.07 -1.45
CA ALA A 102 1.73 6.14 -0.77
C ALA A 102 2.88 5.67 -1.67
N THR A 103 2.69 5.60 -2.98
CA THR A 103 3.79 5.27 -3.92
C THR A 103 4.93 6.29 -3.83
N GLY A 104 4.61 7.55 -3.51
CA GLY A 104 5.60 8.62 -3.31
C GLY A 104 6.53 8.42 -2.11
N LEU A 105 6.27 7.44 -1.23
CA LEU A 105 7.13 7.11 -0.10
C LEU A 105 8.30 6.18 -0.47
N ALA A 106 8.27 5.57 -1.66
CA ALA A 106 9.31 4.64 -2.10
C ALA A 106 10.73 5.24 -2.09
N PRO A 107 10.96 6.49 -2.58
CA PRO A 107 12.29 7.11 -2.49
C PRO A 107 12.79 7.26 -1.05
N SER A 108 11.89 7.57 -0.09
CA SER A 108 12.24 7.66 1.32
C SER A 108 12.59 6.29 1.91
N ALA A 109 11.90 5.23 1.49
CA ALA A 109 12.20 3.87 1.95
C ALA A 109 13.53 3.32 1.40
N LEU A 110 13.95 3.80 0.23
CA LEU A 110 15.19 3.38 -0.46
C LEU A 110 16.41 4.25 -0.12
N ALA A 111 16.25 5.33 0.64
CA ALA A 111 17.30 6.33 0.84
C ALA A 111 18.47 5.86 1.73
N GLY A 112 18.25 4.84 2.57
CA GLY A 112 19.24 4.34 3.54
C GLY A 112 19.51 5.32 4.70
N ASP A 113 20.56 5.05 5.48
CA ASP A 113 20.90 5.83 6.68
C ASP A 113 21.87 6.99 6.44
N ALA A 114 22.34 7.18 5.20
CA ALA A 114 23.43 8.11 4.87
C ALA A 114 23.16 9.57 5.32
N ALA A 115 21.88 9.99 5.35
CA ALA A 115 21.49 11.32 5.81
C ALA A 115 21.52 11.49 7.34
N LEU A 116 21.60 10.39 8.10
CA LEU A 116 21.61 10.35 9.57
C LEU A 116 23.03 10.47 10.15
N ALA A 117 23.92 11.24 9.52
CA ALA A 117 25.31 11.46 9.92
C ALA A 117 25.47 11.44 11.46
N PRO A 118 26.52 10.80 12.02
CA PRO A 118 26.57 10.46 13.43
C PRO A 118 26.24 11.67 14.31
N VAL A 119 25.05 11.63 14.90
CA VAL A 119 24.56 12.71 15.74
C VAL A 119 25.51 12.82 16.94
N PRO A 120 26.01 14.01 17.28
CA PRO A 120 26.86 14.19 18.45
C PRO A 120 26.15 13.62 19.68
N ARG A 121 26.82 12.74 20.43
CA ARG A 121 26.28 12.30 21.72
C ARG A 121 26.22 13.51 22.63
N VAL A 122 25.03 13.84 23.10
CA VAL A 122 24.88 14.82 24.18
C VAL A 122 25.44 14.15 25.44
N ALA A 123 26.41 14.81 26.06
CA ALA A 123 27.10 14.35 27.27
C ALA A 123 26.19 14.37 28.50
#